data_AF-A0A369JHD9-F1
#
_entry.id   AF-A0A369JHD9-F1
#
_cell.length_a   1.000
_cell.length_b   1.000
_cell.length_c   1.000
_cell.angle_alpha   90.00
_cell.angle_beta   90.00
_cell.angle_gamma   90.00
#
_symmetry.space_group_name_H-M   'P 1'
#
loop_
_entity.id
_entity.type
_entity.pdbx_description
1 polymer ?
#
loop_
_entity_poly.entity_id
_entity_poly.type
_entity_poly.pdbx_seq_one_letter_code
_entity_poly.pdbx_strand_id
1 'polypeptide(L)'
;MDYASPVVRAPSPASTIGTVYGEDETSFSDSEQALDHYAFAAKCTERIGLGLPRREEQLANMDPLLTRLPNGSPEERLLYEQVVASLRAAVRSLEENEIVEQKMLKSSQAPLEQPPSTTDIDSLMRSLMVAPGPQIWSGSSPMSQPR
;
A
#
# COMPACT_ATOMS: atom_id res chain seq x y z
N MET A 1 -30.38 28.86 -35.51
CA MET A 1 -30.67 29.60 -34.27
C MET A 1 -31.23 28.55 -33.35
N ASP A 2 -30.33 27.83 -32.69
CA ASP A 2 -30.67 26.54 -32.11
C ASP A 2 -30.66 26.73 -30.60
N TYR A 3 -31.86 26.75 -30.01
CA TYR A 3 -32.03 26.82 -28.57
C TYR A 3 -31.68 25.47 -27.95
N ALA A 4 -30.90 25.47 -26.88
CA ALA A 4 -30.52 24.27 -26.15
C ALA A 4 -31.76 23.59 -25.55
N SER A 5 -31.83 22.25 -25.67
CA SER A 5 -32.93 21.44 -25.13
C SER A 5 -33.09 21.62 -23.61
N PRO A 6 -34.33 21.67 -23.09
CA PRO A 6 -34.57 21.88 -21.66
C PRO A 6 -33.94 20.79 -20.82
N VAL A 7 -33.12 21.19 -19.84
CA VAL A 7 -32.53 20.27 -18.87
C VAL A 7 -33.61 19.83 -17.90
N VAL A 8 -34.12 18.61 -18.07
CA VAL A 8 -35.02 17.96 -17.12
C VAL A 8 -34.19 17.54 -15.90
N ARG A 9 -34.26 18.31 -14.82
CA ARG A 9 -33.66 17.93 -13.53
C ARG A 9 -34.61 16.98 -12.81
N ALA A 10 -34.06 15.97 -12.15
CA ALA A 10 -34.82 15.16 -11.20
C ALA A 10 -35.40 16.09 -10.11
N PRO A 11 -36.65 15.86 -9.65
CA PRO A 11 -37.19 16.62 -8.53
C PRO A 11 -36.27 16.45 -7.32
N SER A 12 -36.05 17.53 -6.55
CA SER A 12 -35.36 17.42 -5.26
C SER A 12 -36.04 16.35 -4.42
N PRO A 13 -35.27 15.54 -3.65
CA PRO A 13 -35.87 14.52 -2.79
C PRO A 13 -36.96 15.14 -1.94
N ALA A 14 -38.13 14.49 -1.90
CA ALA A 14 -39.25 14.96 -1.10
C ALA A 14 -38.76 15.20 0.33
N SER A 15 -39.02 16.41 0.83
CA SER A 15 -38.70 16.82 2.19
C SER A 15 -39.08 15.69 3.12
N THR A 16 -38.10 15.12 3.82
CA THR A 16 -38.23 13.89 4.60
C THR A 16 -39.15 14.11 5.79
N ILE A 17 -40.45 14.11 5.55
CA ILE A 17 -41.50 13.94 6.54
C ILE A 17 -41.36 12.49 7.05
N GLY A 18 -40.63 12.32 8.15
CA GLY A 18 -40.38 11.01 8.72
C GLY A 18 -39.01 10.81 9.37
N THR A 19 -38.10 11.81 9.35
CA THR A 19 -36.95 11.74 10.26
C THR A 19 -37.45 11.88 11.68
N VAL A 20 -37.53 10.76 12.39
CA VAL A 20 -37.62 10.77 13.85
C VAL A 20 -36.29 11.32 14.34
N TYR A 21 -36.26 12.61 14.65
CA TYR A 21 -35.14 13.18 15.38
C TYR A 21 -35.08 12.47 16.73
N GLY A 22 -33.87 12.07 17.13
CA GLY A 22 -33.64 11.52 18.46
C GLY A 22 -33.98 12.54 19.54
N GLU A 23 -33.80 12.14 20.80
CA GLU A 23 -33.90 13.08 21.91
C GLU A 23 -32.98 14.28 21.69
N ASP A 24 -33.44 15.45 22.10
CA ASP A 24 -32.66 16.68 22.02
C ASP A 24 -31.44 16.55 22.95
N GLU A 25 -30.26 16.47 22.34
CA GLU A 25 -28.98 16.37 23.06
C GLU A 25 -28.49 17.75 23.54
N THR A 26 -29.26 18.83 23.32
CA THR A 26 -28.93 20.13 23.91
C THR A 26 -29.24 20.14 25.40
N SER A 27 -28.25 20.56 26.20
CA SER A 27 -28.42 20.64 27.64
C SER A 27 -29.06 21.97 28.03
N PHE A 28 -29.77 22.03 29.16
CA PHE A 28 -30.26 23.31 29.70
C PHE A 28 -29.11 24.33 29.92
N SER A 29 -27.91 23.83 30.17
CA SER A 29 -26.69 24.64 30.32
C SER A 29 -26.23 25.31 29.02
N ASP A 30 -26.78 24.92 27.86
CA ASP A 30 -26.52 25.52 26.55
C ASP A 30 -27.57 26.58 26.15
N SER A 31 -28.56 26.83 27.00
CA SER A 31 -29.61 27.81 26.72
C SER A 31 -29.09 29.25 26.82
N GLU A 32 -29.65 30.15 26.00
CA GLU A 32 -29.36 31.60 26.04
C GLU A 32 -29.73 32.26 27.38
N GLN A 33 -30.53 31.57 28.21
CA GLN A 33 -30.88 32.01 29.56
C GLN A 33 -29.76 31.70 30.58
N ALA A 34 -28.92 30.70 30.31
CA ALA A 34 -27.87 30.23 31.20
C ALA A 34 -26.47 30.74 30.80
N LEU A 35 -26.23 30.99 29.50
CA LEU A 35 -24.94 31.46 28.98
C LEU A 35 -25.10 32.72 28.12
N ASP A 36 -24.22 33.70 28.35
CA ASP A 36 -24.00 34.79 27.41
C ASP A 36 -23.38 34.27 26.10
N HIS A 37 -23.60 34.99 25.00
CA HIS A 37 -23.18 34.59 23.66
C HIS A 37 -21.67 34.28 23.58
N TYR A 38 -20.85 35.08 24.26
CA TYR A 38 -19.40 34.86 24.32
C TYR A 38 -19.04 33.55 25.04
N ALA A 39 -19.71 33.28 26.17
CA ALA A 39 -19.46 32.07 26.95
C ALA A 39 -19.91 30.81 26.20
N PHE A 40 -21.04 30.89 25.50
CA PHE A 40 -21.51 29.83 24.61
C PHE A 40 -20.53 29.56 23.46
N ALA A 41 -20.02 30.61 22.82
CA ALA A 41 -19.02 30.48 21.77
C ALA A 41 -17.73 29.83 22.29
N ALA A 42 -17.24 30.24 23.47
CA ALA A 42 -16.06 29.65 24.09
C ALA A 42 -16.25 28.14 24.36
N LYS A 43 -17.39 27.75 24.95
CA LYS A 43 -17.74 26.34 25.17
C LYS A 43 -17.80 25.54 23.86
N CYS A 44 -18.36 26.12 22.80
CA CYS A 44 -18.39 25.49 21.49
C CYS A 44 -16.98 25.31 20.92
N THR A 45 -16.12 26.33 21.01
CA THR A 45 -14.74 26.26 20.53
C THR A 45 -13.92 25.24 21.30
N GLU A 46 -14.12 25.13 22.61
CA GLU A 46 -13.48 24.12 23.45
C GLU A 46 -13.97 22.71 23.08
N ARG A 47 -15.29 22.52 22.94
CA ARG A 47 -15.89 21.23 22.60
C ARG A 47 -15.41 20.68 21.25
N ILE A 48 -15.22 21.55 20.27
CA ILE A 48 -14.68 21.17 18.95
C ILE A 48 -13.14 21.15 18.91
N GLY A 49 -12.48 21.53 20.02
CA GLY A 49 -11.03 21.58 20.11
C GLY A 49 -10.37 22.64 19.22
N LEU A 50 -11.09 23.72 18.90
CA LEU A 50 -10.56 24.80 18.07
C LEU A 50 -9.42 25.50 18.82
N GLY A 51 -8.22 25.49 18.24
CA GLY A 51 -7.01 26.05 18.87
C GLY A 51 -6.18 25.03 19.66
N LEU A 52 -6.62 23.78 19.77
CA LEU A 52 -5.76 22.70 20.25
C LEU A 52 -4.89 22.16 19.10
N PRO A 53 -3.60 21.87 19.35
CA PRO A 53 -2.73 21.29 18.33
C PRO A 53 -3.24 19.91 17.94
N ARG A 54 -3.23 19.63 16.63
CA ARG A 54 -3.59 18.30 16.12
C ARG A 54 -2.60 17.26 16.61
N ARG A 55 -2.97 15.97 16.54
CA ARG A 55 -2.08 14.87 16.94
C ARG A 55 -0.74 14.93 16.21
N GLU A 56 -0.77 15.23 14.91
CA GLU A 56 0.42 15.35 14.08
C GLU A 56 1.29 16.53 14.51
N GLU A 57 0.68 17.65 14.89
CA GLU A 57 1.37 18.84 15.40
C GLU A 57 1.97 18.59 16.79
N GLN A 58 1.26 17.84 17.64
CA GLN A 58 1.79 17.39 18.94
C GLN A 58 3.03 16.52 18.75
N LEU A 59 2.99 15.57 17.81
CA LEU A 59 4.15 14.72 17.48
C LEU A 59 5.30 15.53 16.87
N ALA A 60 5.00 16.52 16.03
CA ALA A 60 6.02 17.40 15.45
C ALA A 60 6.67 18.33 16.48
N ASN A 61 5.94 18.71 17.53
CA ASN A 61 6.45 19.50 18.64
C ASN A 61 7.25 18.67 19.67
N MET A 62 7.22 17.33 19.58
CA MET A 62 8.08 16.50 20.41
C MET A 62 9.54 16.70 19.97
N ASP A 63 10.41 16.94 20.95
CA ASP A 63 11.85 16.99 20.71
C ASP A 63 12.30 15.66 20.06
N PRO A 64 13.03 15.68 18.92
CA PRO A 64 13.50 14.46 18.30
C PRO A 64 14.21 13.58 19.34
N LEU A 65 13.73 12.34 19.49
CA LEU A 65 14.28 11.33 20.43
C LEU A 65 15.76 10.99 20.17
N LEU A 66 16.32 11.47 19.07
CA LEU A 66 17.74 11.36 18.77
C LEU A 66 18.45 12.60 19.30
N THR A 67 18.92 12.53 20.55
CA THR A 67 19.98 13.41 21.02
C THR A 67 21.13 13.29 20.03
N ARG A 68 21.48 14.37 19.33
CA ARG A 68 22.64 14.39 18.45
C ARG A 68 23.86 14.05 19.32
N LEU A 69 24.45 12.88 19.08
CA LEU A 69 25.67 12.50 19.74
C LEU A 69 26.78 13.50 19.37
N PRO A 70 27.72 13.78 20.28
CA PRO A 70 28.83 14.66 19.98
C PRO A 70 29.65 14.11 18.81
N ASN A 71 29.97 15.00 17.87
CA ASN A 71 30.65 14.68 16.62
C ASN A 71 32.00 13.97 16.90
N GLY A 72 32.22 12.83 16.26
CA GLY A 72 33.43 12.02 16.41
C GLY A 72 33.45 11.10 17.63
N SER A 73 32.33 10.99 18.36
CA SER A 73 32.22 10.03 19.46
C SER A 73 32.25 8.58 18.94
N PRO A 74 32.80 7.64 19.72
CA PRO A 74 32.76 6.22 19.35
C PRO A 74 31.32 5.71 19.21
N GLU A 75 30.40 6.24 20.02
CA GLU A 75 28.98 5.92 19.98
C GLU A 75 28.31 6.37 18.67
N GLU A 76 28.65 7.57 18.14
CA GLU A 76 28.16 8.03 16.84
C GLU A 76 28.61 7.10 15.70
N ARG A 77 29.86 6.64 15.75
CA ARG A 77 30.38 5.69 14.75
C ARG A 77 29.63 4.36 14.79
N LEU A 78 29.37 3.82 15.99
CA LEU A 78 28.59 2.60 16.15
C LEU A 78 27.16 2.76 15.65
N LEU A 79 26.51 3.88 15.97
CA LEU A 79 25.17 4.19 15.49
C LEU A 79 25.15 4.31 13.96
N TYR A 80 26.13 4.99 13.38
CA TYR A 80 26.27 5.11 11.93
C TYR A 80 26.43 3.74 11.26
N GLU A 81 27.32 2.89 11.79
CA GLU A 81 27.53 1.54 11.27
C GLU A 81 26.25 0.69 11.36
N GLN A 82 25.52 0.78 12.48
CA GLN A 82 24.24 0.10 12.67
C GLN A 82 23.18 0.57 11.67
N VAL A 83 23.05 1.89 11.47
CA VAL A 83 22.10 2.48 10.50
C VAL A 83 22.43 2.07 9.07
N VAL A 84 23.71 2.09 8.70
CA VAL A 84 24.14 1.66 7.36
C VAL A 84 23.90 0.16 7.17
N ALA A 85 24.16 -0.65 8.18
CA ALA A 85 23.92 -2.09 8.14
C ALA A 85 22.42 -2.40 7.98
N SER A 86 21.55 -1.73 8.74
CA SER A 86 20.09 -1.91 8.65
C SER A 86 19.56 -1.46 7.29
N LEU A 87 20.05 -0.32 6.76
CA LEU A 87 19.67 0.17 5.44
C LEU A 87 20.05 -0.84 4.34
N ARG A 88 21.28 -1.39 4.38
CA ARG A 88 21.71 -2.44 3.44
C ARG A 88 20.90 -3.72 3.55
N ALA A 89 20.41 -4.07 4.75
CA ALA A 89 19.53 -5.21 4.94
C ALA A 89 18.14 -4.94 4.33
N ALA A 90 17.57 -3.76 4.56
CA ALA A 90 16.29 -3.36 4.00
C ALA A 90 16.32 -3.31 2.46
N VAL A 91 17.38 -2.76 1.86
CA VAL A 91 17.55 -2.74 0.40
C VAL A 91 17.60 -4.16 -0.18
N ARG A 92 18.38 -5.06 0.43
CA ARG A 92 18.42 -6.47 -0.02
C ARG A 92 17.06 -7.15 0.06
N SER A 93 16.30 -6.89 1.13
CA SER A 93 14.94 -7.43 1.25
C SER A 93 14.00 -6.89 0.17
N LEU A 94 14.13 -5.62 -0.24
CA LEU A 94 13.35 -5.06 -1.33
C LEU A 94 13.73 -5.68 -2.68
N GLU A 95 15.02 -5.88 -2.95
CA GLU A 95 15.51 -6.55 -4.16
C GLU A 95 15.01 -8.00 -4.23
N GLU A 96 15.03 -8.73 -3.11
CA GLU A 96 14.48 -10.09 -3.02
C GLU A 96 12.98 -10.11 -3.30
N ASN A 97 12.22 -9.18 -2.70
CA ASN A 97 10.79 -9.05 -2.92
C ASN A 97 10.47 -8.75 -4.40
N GLU A 98 11.23 -7.86 -5.04
CA GLU A 98 11.07 -7.54 -6.47
C GLU A 98 11.27 -8.79 -7.36
N ILE A 99 12.29 -9.61 -7.06
CA ILE A 99 12.53 -10.86 -7.79
C ILE A 99 11.36 -11.84 -7.60
N VAL A 100 10.81 -11.93 -6.38
CA VAL A 100 9.66 -12.79 -6.09
C VAL A 100 8.43 -12.31 -6.85
N GLU A 101 8.11 -11.02 -6.79
CA GLU A 101 6.98 -10.43 -7.51
C GLU A 101 7.11 -10.65 -9.02
N GLN A 102 8.29 -10.44 -9.59
CA GLN A 102 8.53 -10.67 -11.02
C GLN A 102 8.35 -12.15 -11.39
N LYS A 103 8.80 -13.09 -10.53
CA LYS A 103 8.59 -14.53 -10.75
C LYS A 103 7.12 -14.91 -10.62
N MET A 104 6.37 -14.32 -9.69
CA MET A 104 4.93 -14.54 -9.56
C MET A 104 4.15 -14.02 -10.77
N LEU A 105 4.50 -12.85 -11.29
CA LEU A 105 3.91 -12.32 -12.53
C LEU A 105 4.17 -13.25 -13.73
N LYS A 106 5.39 -13.77 -13.84
CA LYS A 106 5.75 -14.73 -14.91
C LYS A 106 5.07 -16.08 -14.74
N SER A 107 4.96 -16.61 -13.51
CA SER A 107 4.29 -17.89 -13.26
C SER A 107 2.77 -17.80 -13.42
N SER A 108 2.17 -16.63 -13.17
CA SER A 108 0.75 -16.37 -13.48
C SER A 108 0.45 -16.41 -14.98
N GLN A 109 1.46 -16.30 -15.85
CA GLN A 109 1.34 -16.47 -17.31
C GLN A 109 1.62 -17.91 -17.75
N ALA A 110 2.06 -18.81 -16.85
CA ALA A 110 2.33 -20.21 -17.18
C ALA A 110 1.10 -21.02 -17.65
N PRO A 111 -0.16 -20.73 -17.25
CA PRO A 111 -1.32 -21.42 -17.82
C PRO A 111 -1.62 -21.07 -19.29
N LEU A 112 -0.94 -20.07 -19.87
CA LEU A 112 -1.11 -19.64 -21.27
C LEU A 112 -0.10 -20.29 -22.23
N GLU A 113 0.84 -21.12 -21.75
CA GLU A 113 1.55 -22.03 -22.66
C GLU A 113 0.51 -23.00 -23.22
N GLN A 114 0.14 -22.78 -24.49
CA GLN A 114 -0.63 -23.75 -25.25
C GLN A 114 0.06 -25.11 -25.10
N PRO A 115 -0.68 -26.18 -24.74
CA PRO A 115 -0.11 -27.52 -24.86
C PRO A 115 0.40 -27.67 -26.29
N PRO A 116 1.56 -28.31 -26.53
CA PRO A 116 2.12 -28.43 -27.86
C PRO A 116 1.05 -28.99 -28.80
N SER A 117 0.53 -28.13 -29.68
CA SER A 117 -0.46 -28.53 -30.68
C SER A 117 0.29 -29.29 -31.76
N THR A 118 0.51 -30.58 -31.49
CA THR A 118 1.03 -31.51 -32.47
C THR A 118 -0.15 -32.07 -33.28
N THR A 119 -0.12 -31.84 -34.58
CA THR A 119 -1.04 -32.43 -35.56
C THR A 119 -0.72 -33.89 -35.86
N ASP A 120 0.36 -34.43 -35.28
CA ASP A 120 0.84 -35.78 -35.55
C ASP A 120 0.75 -36.63 -34.29
N ILE A 121 -0.35 -37.38 -34.17
CA ILE A 121 -0.68 -38.22 -33.01
C ILE A 121 0.44 -39.25 -32.74
N ASP A 122 1.13 -39.71 -33.78
CA ASP A 122 2.23 -40.66 -33.65
C ASP A 122 3.45 -40.06 -32.95
N SER A 123 3.69 -38.75 -33.10
CA SER A 123 4.74 -38.03 -32.38
C SER A 123 4.42 -37.86 -30.89
N LEU A 124 3.14 -37.62 -30.57
CA LEU A 124 2.65 -37.48 -29.21
C LEU A 124 2.77 -38.81 -28.45
N MET A 125 2.32 -39.91 -29.06
CA MET A 125 2.43 -41.25 -28.47
C MET A 125 3.89 -41.65 -28.24
N ARG A 126 4.78 -41.34 -29.19
CA ARG A 126 6.21 -41.60 -29.03
C ARG A 126 6.82 -40.82 -27.86
N SER A 127 6.40 -39.57 -27.67
CA SER A 127 6.85 -38.73 -26.56
C SER A 127 6.33 -39.18 -25.20
N LEU A 128 5.16 -39.82 -25.14
CA LEU A 128 4.57 -40.35 -23.90
C LEU A 128 5.07 -41.75 -23.55
N MET A 129 5.46 -42.55 -24.54
CA MET A 129 6.03 -43.89 -24.34
C MET A 129 7.51 -43.86 -23.95
N VAL A 130 8.19 -42.71 -24.11
CA VAL A 130 9.54 -42.49 -23.56
C VAL A 130 9.39 -41.78 -22.22
N ALA A 131 9.31 -42.59 -21.16
CA ALA A 131 9.38 -42.10 -19.78
C ALA A 131 10.62 -41.21 -19.56
N PRO A 132 10.59 -40.25 -18.62
CA PRO A 132 11.74 -39.42 -18.31
C PRO A 132 12.80 -40.27 -17.61
N GLY A 133 13.70 -40.87 -18.38
CA GLY A 133 15.00 -41.29 -17.87
C GLY A 133 15.84 -40.06 -17.57
N PRO A 134 16.69 -40.08 -16.52
CA PRO A 134 17.55 -38.95 -16.18
C PRO A 134 18.46 -38.65 -17.38
N GLN A 135 18.44 -37.40 -17.84
CA GLN A 135 19.32 -36.92 -18.90
C GLN A 135 20.77 -36.96 -18.43
N ILE A 136 21.46 -38.06 -18.71
CA ILE A 136 22.92 -38.12 -18.68
C ILE A 136 23.39 -37.34 -19.91
N TRP A 137 23.87 -36.11 -19.71
CA TRP A 137 24.59 -35.36 -20.75
C TRP A 137 25.87 -36.13 -21.13
N SER A 138 25.83 -36.92 -22.21
CA SER A 138 27.05 -37.29 -22.92
C SER A 138 27.40 -36.16 -23.89
N GLY A 139 28.12 -35.17 -23.37
CA GLY A 139 28.82 -34.19 -24.17
C GLY A 139 29.94 -34.87 -24.96
N SER A 140 29.64 -35.25 -26.20
CA SER A 140 30.65 -35.52 -27.22
C SER A 140 31.26 -34.17 -27.64
N SER A 141 32.51 -33.92 -27.24
CA SER A 141 33.36 -32.90 -27.85
C SER A 141 34.52 -33.58 -28.59
N PRO A 142 34.74 -33.29 -29.87
CA PRO A 142 35.92 -33.71 -30.61
C PRO A 142 37.00 -32.62 -30.51
N MET A 143 38.25 -32.95 -30.14
CA MET A 143 39.40 -32.27 -30.76
C MET A 143 40.76 -32.91 -30.44
N SER A 144 41.55 -33.04 -31.50
CA SER A 144 43.01 -32.88 -31.61
C SER A 144 43.97 -33.83 -30.89
N GLN A 145 44.66 -34.64 -31.72
CA GLN A 145 46.08 -35.00 -31.52
C GLN A 145 46.95 -33.73 -31.45
N PRO A 146 48.15 -33.77 -30.83
CA PRO A 146 49.33 -34.10 -31.64
C PRO A 146 50.49 -34.82 -30.91
N ARG A 147 51.30 -35.48 -31.77
CA ARG A 147 52.71 -35.92 -31.68
C ARG A 147 53.11 -37.01 -30.68
#